data_AF-A0A2E2V3G4-F1
#
_entry.id   AF-A0A2E2V3G4-F1
#
_cell.length_a   1.000
_cell.length_b   1.000
_cell.length_c   1.000
_cell.angle_alpha   90.00
_cell.angle_beta   90.00
_cell.angle_gamma   90.00
#
_symmetry.space_group_name_H-M   'P 1'
#
loop_
_entity.id
_entity.type
_entity.pdbx_description
1 polymer ?
#
loop_
_entity_poly.entity_id
_entity_poly.type
_entity_poly.pdbx_seq_one_letter_code
_entity_poly.pdbx_strand_id
1 'polypeptide(L)'
;MKSIKYCVFIICSFLLIIACPPTNEQKINDYVNTAQKAEENGFFNDAIEYNDAIVGIQTKITLKILAWGQTDDIDEMKSILIDVQQEIKTGLNTAKQLSFNGDSKSKLKNGAIKLLEFYDKVFNNEYEKLMLLVEQLTNDAESFTEEEYISIALEMGKIIDQVSVDENILDTEFAKLQEQFAKDNGFVLSDESHPLQDMLDEEINY
;
A
#
# COMPACT_ATOMS: atom_id res chain seq x y z
N MET A 1 -29.98 -8.10 3.81
CA MET A 1 -28.60 -8.04 4.33
C MET A 1 -27.96 -6.79 3.74
N LYS A 2 -27.46 -5.87 4.58
CA LYS A 2 -26.57 -4.81 4.12
C LYS A 2 -25.20 -5.46 3.89
N SER A 3 -24.59 -5.33 2.72
CA SER A 3 -23.16 -5.67 2.56
C SER A 3 -22.40 -4.88 3.60
N ILE A 4 -21.70 -5.57 4.49
CA ILE A 4 -20.66 -4.95 5.29
C ILE A 4 -19.53 -4.73 4.30
N LYS A 5 -19.44 -3.52 3.74
CA LYS A 5 -18.23 -3.13 3.02
C LYS A 5 -17.13 -3.07 4.07
N TYR A 6 -16.19 -4.01 4.02
CA TYR A 6 -15.03 -4.00 4.88
C TYR A 6 -14.10 -2.89 4.40
N CYS A 7 -14.27 -1.67 4.92
CA CYS A 7 -13.46 -0.52 4.53
C CYS A 7 -11.97 -0.83 4.79
N VAL A 8 -11.21 -0.91 3.70
CA VAL A 8 -9.76 -1.11 3.73
C VAL A 8 -9.12 0.26 3.86
N PHE A 9 -8.66 0.60 5.06
CA PHE A 9 -7.95 1.85 5.31
C PHE A 9 -6.45 1.59 5.24
N ILE A 10 -5.89 1.81 4.05
CA ILE A 10 -4.44 1.95 3.84
C ILE A 10 -4.24 3.20 3.02
N ILE A 11 -3.63 4.20 3.63
CA ILE A 11 -3.25 5.44 2.96
C ILE A 11 -1.84 5.21 2.42
N CYS A 12 -1.69 5.04 1.11
CA CYS A 12 -0.36 4.97 0.51
C CYS A 12 0.04 6.36 0.00
N SER A 13 0.91 7.07 0.71
CA SER A 13 1.43 8.35 0.22
C SER A 13 2.30 8.19 -1.02
N PHE A 14 1.72 8.48 -2.18
CA PHE A 14 2.42 8.48 -3.46
C PHE A 14 2.71 9.92 -3.94
N LEU A 15 3.98 10.24 -4.23
CA LEU A 15 4.36 11.46 -4.95
C LEU A 15 4.88 11.11 -6.35
N LEU A 16 4.34 11.78 -7.38
CA LEU A 16 4.62 11.50 -8.80
C LEU A 16 5.70 12.43 -9.40
N ILE A 17 6.04 12.27 -10.69
CA ILE A 17 6.97 13.13 -11.45
C ILE A 17 6.25 13.73 -12.66
N ILE A 18 6.65 14.94 -13.08
CA ILE A 18 6.04 15.65 -14.22
C ILE A 18 6.55 15.10 -15.55
N ALA A 19 5.69 14.39 -16.28
CA ALA A 19 5.78 14.17 -17.72
C ALA A 19 4.38 14.23 -18.35
N CYS A 20 4.29 14.64 -19.62
CA CYS A 20 3.03 14.85 -20.38
C CYS A 20 1.94 13.82 -20.01
N PRO A 21 0.72 14.22 -19.57
CA PRO A 21 -0.13 13.37 -18.74
C PRO A 21 -0.64 12.15 -19.52
N PRO A 22 -0.20 10.93 -19.16
CA PRO A 22 -0.82 9.69 -19.62
C PRO A 22 -2.21 9.52 -19.00
N THR A 23 -3.01 8.58 -19.53
CA THR A 23 -4.24 8.13 -18.86
C THR A 23 -3.90 7.48 -17.51
N ASN A 24 -4.85 7.44 -16.56
CA ASN A 24 -4.65 6.82 -15.24
C ASN A 24 -4.23 5.34 -15.34
N GLU A 25 -4.86 4.58 -16.25
CA GLU A 25 -4.51 3.18 -16.52
C GLU A 25 -3.08 3.05 -17.07
N GLN A 26 -2.69 3.93 -17.99
CA GLN A 26 -1.35 3.93 -18.55
C GLN A 26 -0.29 4.27 -17.48
N LYS A 27 -0.55 5.28 -16.64
CA LYS A 27 0.33 5.61 -15.50
C LYS A 27 0.52 4.43 -14.55
N ILE A 28 -0.57 3.74 -14.18
CA ILE A 28 -0.50 2.53 -13.33
C ILE A 28 0.35 1.45 -14.00
N ASN A 29 0.11 1.18 -15.29
CA ASN A 29 0.88 0.18 -16.03
C ASN A 29 2.37 0.54 -16.13
N ASP A 30 2.70 1.82 -16.32
CA ASP A 30 4.09 2.29 -16.35
C ASP A 30 4.79 2.07 -15.00
N TYR A 31 4.11 2.31 -13.88
CA TYR A 31 4.63 2.01 -12.54
C TYR A 31 4.84 0.51 -12.33
N VAL A 32 3.87 -0.32 -12.70
CA VAL A 32 3.99 -1.79 -12.61
C VAL A 32 5.15 -2.31 -13.44
N ASN A 33 5.31 -1.82 -14.68
CA ASN A 33 6.41 -2.17 -15.55
C ASN A 33 7.77 -1.75 -14.96
N THR A 34 7.83 -0.60 -14.30
CA THR A 34 9.06 -0.10 -13.66
C THR A 34 9.44 -0.95 -12.45
N ALA A 35 8.46 -1.39 -11.65
CA ALA A 35 8.69 -2.36 -10.58
C ALA A 35 9.19 -3.71 -11.08
N GLN A 36 8.64 -4.22 -12.19
CA GLN A 36 9.13 -5.45 -12.82
C GLN A 36 10.58 -5.32 -13.30
N LYS A 37 10.94 -4.19 -13.92
CA LYS A 37 12.34 -3.92 -14.27
C LYS A 37 13.24 -3.89 -13.04
N ALA A 38 12.77 -3.35 -11.92
CA ALA A 38 13.51 -3.33 -10.67
C ALA A 38 13.72 -4.74 -10.08
N GLU A 39 12.73 -5.63 -10.22
CA GLU A 39 12.84 -7.05 -9.84
C GLU A 39 13.90 -7.80 -10.67
N GLU A 40 13.99 -7.49 -11.97
CA GLU A 40 14.97 -8.10 -12.88
C GLU A 40 16.37 -7.49 -12.71
N ASN A 41 16.45 -6.18 -12.52
CA ASN A 41 17.68 -5.41 -12.43
C ASN A 41 17.50 -4.20 -11.49
N GLY A 42 17.89 -4.35 -10.23
CA GLY A 42 17.79 -3.30 -9.21
C GLY A 42 18.77 -2.13 -9.35
N PHE A 43 19.53 -2.01 -10.45
CA PHE A 43 20.51 -0.95 -10.65
C PHE A 43 20.00 0.14 -11.60
N PHE A 44 19.97 1.38 -11.11
CA PHE A 44 19.46 2.54 -11.83
C PHE A 44 20.58 3.58 -12.05
N ASN A 45 20.54 4.25 -13.20
CA ASN A 45 21.44 5.38 -13.51
C ASN A 45 20.70 6.72 -13.54
N ASP A 46 19.38 6.68 -13.50
CA ASP A 46 18.50 7.83 -13.56
C ASP A 46 17.69 7.94 -12.27
N ALA A 47 17.58 9.15 -11.73
CA ALA A 47 16.94 9.41 -10.45
C ALA A 47 15.41 9.25 -10.54
N ILE A 48 14.83 9.58 -11.69
CA ILE A 48 13.39 9.48 -11.96
C ILE A 48 13.03 8.00 -12.01
N GLU A 49 13.74 7.19 -12.81
CA GLU A 49 13.52 5.74 -12.89
C GLU A 49 13.70 5.04 -11.53
N TYR A 50 14.67 5.48 -10.71
CA TYR A 50 14.86 4.95 -9.36
C TYR A 50 13.70 5.27 -8.42
N ASN A 51 13.19 6.51 -8.45
CA ASN A 51 12.00 6.89 -7.69
C ASN A 51 10.77 6.11 -8.18
N ASP A 52 10.57 6.04 -9.49
CA ASP A 52 9.43 5.36 -10.11
C ASP A 52 9.45 3.85 -9.87
N ALA A 53 10.62 3.23 -9.70
CA ALA A 53 10.74 1.85 -9.26
C ALA A 53 10.21 1.65 -7.83
N ILE A 54 10.50 2.57 -6.92
CA ILE A 54 9.99 2.53 -5.54
C ILE A 54 8.48 2.75 -5.51
N VAL A 55 8.00 3.76 -6.25
CA VAL A 55 6.57 4.03 -6.41
C VAL A 55 5.88 2.82 -7.02
N GLY A 56 6.46 2.21 -8.05
CA GLY A 56 5.91 1.02 -8.70
C GLY A 56 5.78 -0.18 -7.77
N ILE A 57 6.75 -0.41 -6.87
CA ILE A 57 6.64 -1.46 -5.86
C ILE A 57 5.41 -1.21 -4.97
N GLN A 58 5.22 0.03 -4.50
CA GLN A 58 4.05 0.41 -3.72
C GLN A 58 2.76 0.24 -4.54
N THR A 59 2.74 0.66 -5.80
CA THR A 59 1.60 0.52 -6.73
C THR A 59 1.15 -0.95 -6.84
N LYS A 60 2.08 -1.90 -7.02
CA LYS A 60 1.74 -3.33 -7.10
C LYS A 60 1.06 -3.84 -5.83
N ILE A 61 1.58 -3.43 -4.68
CA ILE A 61 1.01 -3.80 -3.36
C ILE A 61 -0.38 -3.20 -3.20
N THR A 62 -0.54 -1.91 -3.48
CA THR A 62 -1.84 -1.21 -3.37
C THR A 62 -2.89 -1.81 -4.29
N LEU A 63 -2.55 -2.22 -5.52
CA LEU A 63 -3.50 -2.92 -6.40
C LEU A 63 -4.04 -4.21 -5.78
N LYS A 64 -3.19 -4.99 -5.10
CA LYS A 64 -3.62 -6.20 -4.41
C LYS A 64 -4.50 -5.90 -3.19
N ILE A 65 -4.17 -4.84 -2.45
CA ILE A 65 -4.95 -4.36 -1.31
C ILE A 65 -6.34 -3.87 -1.75
N LEU A 66 -6.42 -3.11 -2.86
CA LEU A 66 -7.68 -2.68 -3.44
C LEU A 66 -8.54 -3.86 -3.86
N ALA A 67 -7.95 -4.87 -4.51
CA ALA A 67 -8.67 -6.09 -4.86
C ALA A 67 -9.20 -6.83 -3.62
N TRP A 68 -8.42 -6.84 -2.52
CA TRP A 68 -8.85 -7.43 -1.26
C TRP A 68 -10.06 -6.71 -0.65
N GLY A 69 -10.11 -5.37 -0.76
CA GLY A 69 -11.23 -4.56 -0.25
C GLY A 69 -12.50 -4.59 -1.07
N GLN A 70 -12.44 -5.06 -2.32
CA GLN A 70 -13.56 -5.09 -3.25
C GLN A 70 -14.29 -6.44 -3.29
N THR A 71 -13.77 -7.47 -2.63
CA THR A 71 -14.44 -8.77 -2.55
C THR A 71 -15.28 -8.88 -1.28
N ASP A 72 -16.49 -9.43 -1.44
CA ASP A 72 -17.42 -9.76 -0.36
C ASP A 72 -17.36 -11.26 0.01
N ASP A 73 -16.56 -12.06 -0.71
CA ASP A 73 -16.38 -13.51 -0.48
C ASP A 73 -15.18 -13.75 0.44
N ILE A 74 -15.42 -14.37 1.60
CA ILE A 74 -14.39 -14.59 2.62
C ILE A 74 -13.28 -15.53 2.17
N ASP A 75 -13.61 -16.58 1.43
CA ASP A 75 -12.59 -17.52 0.95
C ASP A 75 -11.71 -16.83 -0.09
N GLU A 76 -12.30 -15.98 -0.94
CA GLU A 76 -11.55 -15.12 -1.85
C GLU A 76 -10.71 -14.07 -1.11
N MET A 77 -11.27 -13.37 -0.11
CA MET A 77 -10.54 -12.43 0.74
C MET A 77 -9.30 -13.07 1.37
N LYS A 78 -9.43 -14.30 1.91
CA LYS A 78 -8.30 -15.05 2.47
C LYS A 78 -7.24 -15.35 1.41
N SER A 79 -7.67 -15.75 0.21
CA SER A 79 -6.74 -15.98 -0.90
C SER A 79 -6.01 -14.69 -1.31
N ILE A 80 -6.72 -13.57 -1.42
CA ILE A 80 -6.11 -12.29 -1.80
C ILE A 80 -5.19 -11.77 -0.68
N LEU A 81 -5.50 -12.02 0.60
CA LEU A 81 -4.61 -11.66 1.71
C LEU A 81 -3.23 -12.34 1.57
N ILE A 82 -3.20 -13.63 1.19
CA ILE A 82 -1.94 -14.35 0.92
C ILE A 82 -1.19 -13.72 -0.25
N ASP A 83 -1.90 -13.33 -1.31
CA ASP A 83 -1.33 -12.62 -2.45
C ASP A 83 -0.71 -11.26 -2.04
N VAL A 84 -1.40 -10.49 -1.18
CA VAL A 84 -0.89 -9.22 -0.64
C VAL A 84 0.39 -9.46 0.18
N GLN A 85 0.38 -10.43 1.09
CA GLN A 85 1.55 -10.81 1.89
C GLN A 85 2.74 -11.20 0.99
N GLN A 86 2.49 -11.97 -0.07
CA GLN A 86 3.53 -12.36 -1.03
C GLN A 86 4.06 -11.17 -1.83
N GLU A 87 3.18 -10.27 -2.26
CA GLU A 87 3.55 -9.07 -3.02
C GLU A 87 4.40 -8.11 -2.17
N ILE A 88 4.03 -7.90 -0.89
CA ILE A 88 4.83 -7.12 0.06
C ILE A 88 6.22 -7.71 0.24
N LYS A 89 6.31 -9.03 0.44
CA LYS A 89 7.59 -9.73 0.58
C LYS A 89 8.47 -9.60 -0.67
N THR A 90 7.85 -9.69 -1.85
CA THR A 90 8.54 -9.49 -3.13
C THR A 90 9.05 -8.06 -3.22
N GLY A 91 8.19 -7.07 -2.98
CA GLY A 91 8.55 -5.65 -2.95
C GLY A 91 9.67 -5.33 -1.97
N LEU A 92 9.66 -5.92 -0.77
CA LEU A 92 10.70 -5.73 0.24
C LEU A 92 12.05 -6.27 -0.23
N ASN A 93 12.06 -7.44 -0.87
CA ASN A 93 13.28 -8.02 -1.45
C ASN A 93 13.82 -7.16 -2.58
N THR A 94 12.95 -6.68 -3.47
CA THR A 94 13.30 -5.78 -4.57
C THR A 94 13.88 -4.47 -4.03
N ALA A 95 13.19 -3.82 -3.09
CA ALA A 95 13.63 -2.58 -2.46
C ALA A 95 15.02 -2.73 -1.80
N LYS A 96 15.29 -3.87 -1.15
CA LYS A 96 16.61 -4.20 -0.56
C LYS A 96 17.72 -4.32 -1.61
N GLN A 97 17.39 -4.65 -2.86
CA GLN A 97 18.36 -4.78 -3.95
C GLN A 97 18.54 -3.49 -4.76
N LEU A 98 17.62 -2.54 -4.65
CA LEU A 98 17.70 -1.26 -5.34
C LEU A 98 19.03 -0.52 -5.08
N SER A 99 19.60 0.06 -6.13
CA SER A 99 20.83 0.83 -6.08
C SER A 99 20.80 1.96 -7.09
N PHE A 100 21.11 3.17 -6.61
CA PHE A 100 21.32 4.36 -7.41
C PHE A 100 22.37 5.23 -6.73
N ASN A 101 23.38 5.67 -7.48
CA ASN A 101 24.49 6.46 -6.93
C ASN A 101 24.05 7.82 -6.37
N GLY A 102 22.94 8.38 -6.84
CA GLY A 102 22.40 9.66 -6.36
C GLY A 102 21.58 9.56 -5.07
N ASP A 103 21.21 8.36 -4.61
CA ASP A 103 20.61 8.16 -3.27
C ASP A 103 21.71 8.05 -2.22
N SER A 104 22.37 9.17 -1.95
CA SER A 104 23.49 9.24 -1.01
C SER A 104 23.08 8.76 0.38
N LYS A 105 23.70 7.66 0.83
CA LYS A 105 23.39 6.92 2.08
C LYS A 105 22.09 6.11 2.05
N SER A 106 21.54 5.85 0.86
CA SER A 106 20.34 5.02 0.65
C SER A 106 19.13 5.50 1.45
N LYS A 107 18.94 6.82 1.58
CA LYS A 107 17.90 7.39 2.44
C LYS A 107 16.51 7.07 1.91
N LEU A 108 16.29 7.30 0.61
CA LEU A 108 14.99 7.04 0.00
C LEU A 108 14.67 5.55 0.03
N LYS A 109 15.65 4.71 -0.36
CA LYS A 109 15.52 3.25 -0.26
C LYS A 109 15.21 2.77 1.16
N ASN A 110 15.93 3.26 2.16
CA ASN A 110 15.71 2.84 3.55
C ASN A 110 14.35 3.30 4.07
N GLY A 111 13.86 4.46 3.63
CA GLY A 111 12.48 4.90 3.88
C GLY A 111 11.45 3.94 3.28
N ALA A 112 11.62 3.57 2.01
CA ALA A 112 10.76 2.60 1.35
C ALA A 112 10.77 1.23 2.04
N ILE A 113 11.95 0.73 2.41
CA ILE A 113 12.10 -0.52 3.17
C ILE A 113 11.34 -0.44 4.49
N LYS A 114 11.46 0.68 5.23
CA LYS A 114 10.76 0.87 6.50
C LYS A 114 9.23 0.81 6.34
N LEU A 115 8.70 1.43 5.28
CA LEU A 115 7.26 1.38 4.97
C LEU A 115 6.83 -0.06 4.60
N LEU A 116 7.60 -0.75 3.76
CA LEU A 116 7.32 -2.13 3.38
C LEU A 116 7.43 -3.11 4.56
N GLU A 117 8.35 -2.90 5.49
CA GLU A 117 8.45 -3.69 6.73
C GLU A 117 7.27 -3.45 7.67
N PHE A 118 6.72 -2.23 7.68
CA PHE A 118 5.47 -1.94 8.39
C PHE A 118 4.31 -2.70 7.74
N TYR A 119 4.16 -2.65 6.41
CA TYR A 119 3.14 -3.43 5.72
C TYR A 119 3.29 -4.93 5.94
N ASP A 120 4.51 -5.47 5.90
CA ASP A 120 4.77 -6.88 6.18
C ASP A 120 4.28 -7.24 7.60
N LYS A 121 4.61 -6.42 8.59
CA LYS A 121 4.13 -6.62 9.97
C LYS A 121 2.60 -6.58 10.03
N VAL A 122 1.97 -5.55 9.47
CA VAL A 122 0.53 -5.31 9.57
C VAL A 122 -0.28 -6.41 8.88
N PHE A 123 0.15 -6.84 7.69
CA PHE A 123 -0.55 -7.87 6.92
C PHE A 123 -0.35 -9.29 7.45
N ASN A 124 0.74 -9.57 8.17
CA ASN A 124 0.97 -10.86 8.80
C ASN A 124 0.45 -10.94 10.25
N ASN A 125 -0.14 -9.87 10.81
CA ASN A 125 -0.65 -9.88 12.18
C ASN A 125 -2.04 -9.22 12.27
N GLU A 126 -2.10 -7.89 12.16
CA GLU A 126 -3.32 -7.11 12.35
C GLU A 126 -4.42 -7.46 11.35
N TYR A 127 -4.09 -7.64 10.07
CA TYR A 127 -5.07 -8.02 9.05
C TYR A 127 -5.48 -9.50 9.07
N GLU A 128 -4.60 -10.41 9.51
CA GLU A 128 -5.01 -11.80 9.79
C GLU A 128 -6.04 -11.84 10.92
N LYS A 129 -5.81 -11.05 11.97
CA LYS A 129 -6.77 -10.91 13.07
C LYS A 129 -8.09 -10.30 12.59
N LEU A 130 -8.03 -9.28 11.74
CA LEU A 130 -9.23 -8.69 11.15
C LEU A 130 -10.02 -9.73 10.34
N MET A 131 -9.35 -10.57 9.54
CA MET A 131 -10.00 -11.65 8.80
C MET A 131 -10.71 -12.67 9.69
N LEU A 132 -10.14 -13.02 10.85
CA LEU A 132 -10.81 -13.90 11.81
C LEU A 132 -12.08 -13.27 12.38
N LEU A 133 -12.09 -11.96 12.62
CA LEU A 133 -13.28 -11.24 13.10
C LEU A 133 -14.36 -11.15 12.01
N VAL A 134 -13.96 -10.94 10.75
CA VAL A 134 -14.86 -10.97 9.58
C VAL A 134 -15.52 -12.33 9.41
N GLU A 135 -14.73 -13.40 9.55
CA GLU A 135 -15.21 -14.78 9.48
C GLU A 135 -16.21 -15.10 10.58
N GLN A 136 -15.93 -14.68 11.82
CA GLN A 136 -16.87 -14.82 12.94
C GLN A 136 -18.21 -14.16 12.60
N LEU A 137 -18.19 -12.90 12.16
CA LEU A 137 -19.41 -12.16 11.83
C LEU A 137 -20.23 -12.79 10.71
N THR A 138 -19.62 -13.57 9.83
CA THR A 138 -20.28 -14.09 8.63
C THR A 138 -20.79 -15.52 8.81
N ASN A 139 -20.02 -16.38 9.47
CA ASN A 139 -20.41 -17.77 9.69
C ASN A 139 -21.44 -17.92 10.82
N ASP A 140 -21.38 -17.05 11.82
CA ASP A 140 -22.19 -17.13 13.05
C ASP A 140 -23.19 -15.96 13.19
N ALA A 141 -23.46 -15.23 12.09
CA ALA A 141 -24.22 -13.98 12.07
C ALA A 141 -25.58 -14.03 12.80
N GLU A 142 -26.29 -15.16 12.72
CA GLU A 142 -27.61 -15.35 13.34
C GLU A 142 -27.55 -15.72 14.83
N SER A 143 -26.36 -16.01 15.36
CA SER A 143 -26.15 -16.45 16.74
C SER A 143 -25.66 -15.36 17.69
N PHE A 144 -25.19 -14.23 17.16
CA PHE A 144 -24.71 -13.11 17.97
C PHE A 144 -25.86 -12.30 18.58
N THR A 145 -25.67 -11.94 19.83
CA THR A 145 -26.38 -10.83 20.45
C THR A 145 -25.90 -9.49 19.87
N GLU A 146 -26.72 -8.46 20.01
CA GLU A 146 -26.36 -7.09 19.61
C GLU A 146 -25.07 -6.61 20.30
N GLU A 147 -24.87 -6.98 21.57
CA GLU A 147 -23.68 -6.63 22.35
C GLU A 147 -22.41 -7.29 21.78
N GLU A 148 -22.48 -8.56 21.37
CA GLU A 148 -21.34 -9.27 20.78
C GLU A 148 -20.97 -8.69 19.41
N TYR A 149 -21.98 -8.37 18.58
CA TYR A 149 -21.75 -7.70 17.29
C TYR A 149 -21.04 -6.35 17.48
N ILE A 150 -21.51 -5.53 18.42
CA ILE A 150 -20.89 -4.23 18.75
C ILE A 150 -19.45 -4.42 19.24
N SER A 151 -19.20 -5.43 20.08
CA SER A 151 -17.85 -5.70 20.59
C SER A 151 -16.87 -6.06 19.46
N ILE A 152 -17.28 -6.91 18.52
CA ILE A 152 -16.45 -7.29 17.37
C ILE A 152 -16.18 -6.07 16.47
N ALA A 153 -17.22 -5.28 16.16
CA ALA A 153 -17.07 -4.08 15.36
C ALA A 153 -16.11 -3.05 16.00
N LEU A 154 -16.18 -2.87 17.32
CA LEU A 154 -15.24 -2.00 18.06
C LEU A 154 -13.81 -2.53 18.05
N GLU A 155 -13.61 -3.85 18.05
CA GLU A 155 -12.29 -4.45 17.95
C GLU A 155 -11.69 -4.25 16.55
N MET A 156 -12.48 -4.46 15.49
CA MET A 156 -12.07 -4.16 14.12
C MET A 156 -11.69 -2.68 13.95
N GLY A 157 -12.54 -1.77 14.46
CA GLY A 157 -12.27 -0.32 14.41
C GLY A 157 -10.95 0.06 15.11
N LYS A 158 -10.64 -0.51 16.27
CA LYS A 158 -9.37 -0.26 16.97
C LYS A 158 -8.14 -0.71 16.18
N ILE A 159 -8.23 -1.85 15.49
CA ILE A 159 -7.14 -2.35 14.64
C ILE A 159 -6.89 -1.35 13.51
N ILE A 160 -7.97 -0.95 12.82
CA ILE A 160 -7.94 -0.01 11.71
C ILE A 160 -7.38 1.35 12.15
N ASP A 161 -7.88 1.91 13.24
CA ASP A 161 -7.43 3.21 13.77
C ASP A 161 -5.94 3.18 14.10
N GLN A 162 -5.47 2.12 14.75
CA GLN A 162 -4.06 2.00 15.15
C GLN A 162 -3.15 1.88 13.92
N VAL A 163 -3.52 1.04 12.94
CA VAL A 163 -2.77 0.91 11.68
C VAL A 163 -2.72 2.26 10.97
N SER A 164 -3.85 2.97 10.87
CA SER A 164 -3.94 4.26 10.17
C SER A 164 -3.05 5.34 10.81
N VAL A 165 -3.00 5.40 12.15
CA VAL A 165 -2.14 6.35 12.87
C VAL A 165 -0.66 6.04 12.63
N ASP A 166 -0.28 4.76 12.72
CA ASP A 166 1.11 4.33 12.55
C ASP A 166 1.58 4.51 11.10
N GLU A 167 0.72 4.20 10.12
CA GLU A 167 0.98 4.40 8.70
C GLU A 167 1.23 5.88 8.39
N ASN A 168 0.34 6.77 8.83
CA ASN A 168 0.44 8.20 8.55
C ASN A 168 1.79 8.82 8.99
N ILE A 169 2.37 8.32 10.09
CA ILE A 169 3.70 8.74 10.54
C ILE A 169 4.77 8.35 9.51
N LEU A 170 4.72 7.11 9.03
CA LEU A 170 5.69 6.57 8.07
C LEU A 170 5.54 7.21 6.70
N ASP A 171 4.30 7.42 6.27
CA ASP A 171 3.92 8.12 5.05
C ASP A 171 4.44 9.55 5.01
N THR A 172 4.22 10.30 6.10
CA THR A 172 4.74 11.66 6.24
C THR A 172 6.27 11.68 6.23
N GLU A 173 6.93 10.68 6.83
CA GLU A 173 8.39 10.54 6.76
C GLU A 173 8.86 10.24 5.34
N PHE A 174 8.19 9.32 4.64
CA PHE A 174 8.56 8.87 3.31
C PHE A 174 8.37 9.97 2.27
N ALA A 175 7.25 10.70 2.32
CA ALA A 175 7.00 11.86 1.47
C ALA A 175 8.13 12.89 1.55
N LYS A 176 8.60 13.22 2.77
CA LYS A 176 9.74 14.12 2.98
C LYS A 176 11.05 13.57 2.41
N LEU A 177 11.24 12.25 2.45
CA LEU A 177 12.41 11.60 1.84
C LEU A 177 12.35 11.68 0.32
N GLN A 178 11.18 11.51 -0.30
CA GLN A 178 10.97 11.70 -1.73
C GLN A 178 11.21 13.15 -2.15
N GLU A 179 10.65 14.12 -1.44
CA GLU A 179 10.87 15.55 -1.69
C GLU A 179 12.36 15.92 -1.62
N GLN A 180 13.04 15.45 -0.58
CA GLN A 180 14.46 15.70 -0.40
C GLN A 180 15.29 15.02 -1.50
N PHE A 181 14.94 13.79 -1.88
CA PHE A 181 15.61 13.06 -2.96
C PHE A 181 15.43 13.77 -4.32
N ALA A 182 14.23 14.25 -4.61
CA ALA A 182 13.94 15.03 -5.81
C ALA A 182 14.79 16.30 -5.88
N LYS A 183 14.85 17.03 -4.77
CA LYS A 183 15.71 18.22 -4.64
C LYS A 183 17.19 17.90 -4.82
N ASP A 184 17.68 16.83 -4.21
CA ASP A 184 19.09 16.43 -4.27
C ASP A 184 19.50 15.98 -5.68
N ASN A 185 18.55 15.48 -6.48
CA ASN A 185 18.79 14.98 -7.85
C ASN A 185 18.24 15.88 -8.96
N GLY A 186 17.72 17.06 -8.62
CA GLY A 186 17.36 18.10 -9.58
C GLY A 186 16.12 17.80 -10.43
N PHE A 187 15.18 16.99 -9.94
CA PHE A 187 13.88 16.78 -10.58
C PHE A 187 12.74 17.31 -9.70
N VAL A 188 11.56 17.48 -10.31
CA VAL A 188 10.37 18.02 -9.64
C VAL A 188 9.33 16.93 -9.53
N LEU A 189 8.82 16.75 -8.31
CA LEU A 189 7.65 15.91 -8.08
C LEU A 189 6.41 16.61 -8.64
N SER A 190 5.53 15.86 -9.26
CA SER A 190 4.22 16.33 -9.70
C SER A 190 3.32 16.59 -8.49
N ASP A 191 2.55 17.67 -8.58
CA ASP A 191 1.50 18.00 -7.63
C ASP A 191 0.20 17.20 -7.91
N GLU A 192 0.17 16.40 -8.98
CA GLU A 192 -0.94 15.49 -9.26
C GLU A 192 -0.90 14.27 -8.33
N SER A 193 -2.06 13.89 -7.78
CA SER A 193 -2.23 12.67 -7.01
C SER A 193 -1.91 11.44 -7.88
N HIS A 194 -1.38 10.39 -7.23
CA HIS A 194 -1.26 9.09 -7.87
C HIS A 194 -2.65 8.55 -8.22
N PRO A 195 -2.85 7.92 -9.40
CA PRO A 195 -4.17 7.43 -9.81
C PRO A 195 -4.86 6.51 -8.80
N LEU A 196 -4.09 5.72 -8.05
CA LEU A 196 -4.62 4.87 -6.98
C LEU A 196 -4.95 5.63 -5.69
N GLN A 197 -4.37 6.81 -5.44
CA GLN A 197 -4.74 7.63 -4.29
C GLN A 197 -6.18 8.10 -4.42
N ASP A 198 -6.57 8.57 -5.61
CA ASP A 198 -7.95 8.98 -5.89
C ASP A 198 -8.93 7.81 -5.66
N MET A 199 -8.54 6.59 -6.05
CA MET A 199 -9.36 5.38 -5.84
C MET A 199 -9.49 5.02 -4.35
N LEU A 200 -8.40 5.14 -3.57
CA LEU A 200 -8.43 4.92 -2.13
C LEU A 200 -9.31 5.97 -1.42
N ASP A 201 -9.18 7.24 -1.81
CA ASP A 201 -9.96 8.34 -1.24
C ASP A 201 -11.47 8.20 -1.55
N GLU A 202 -11.83 7.67 -2.72
CA GLU A 202 -13.23 7.37 -3.06
C GLU A 202 -13.81 6.24 -2.20
N GLU A 203 -13.05 5.16 -1.94
CA GLU A 203 -13.49 4.05 -1.07
C GLU A 203 -13.58 4.44 0.41
N ILE A 204 -12.78 5.42 0.85
CA ILE A 204 -12.80 5.94 2.23
C ILE A 204 -14.05 6.80 2.53
N ASN A 205 -14.62 7.45 1.51
CA ASN A 205 -15.73 8.39 1.67
C ASN A 205 -17.14 7.76 1.60
N TYR A 206 -17.25 6.42 1.56
CA TYR A 206 -18.50 5.66 1.52
C TYR A 206 -18.69 4.75 2.74
#